data_AF-A0A0W8F994-F1
#
_entry.id   AF-A0A0W8F994-F1
#
_cell.length_a   1.000
_cell.length_b   1.000
_cell.length_c   1.000
_cell.angle_alpha   90.00
_cell.angle_beta   90.00
_cell.angle_gamma   90.00
#
_symmetry.space_group_name_H-M   'P 1'
#
loop_
_entity.id
_entity.type
_entity.pdbx_description
1 polymer ?
#
loop_
_entity_poly.entity_id
_entity_poly.type
_entity_poly.pdbx_seq_one_letter_code
_entity_poly.pdbx_strand_id
1 'polypeptide(L)'
;MGLGVSGQKQQREIAGTAFFISLLAATSLIILFGTALAGTETGEFCPDCPDWTNLDGWYAQKESYENSMLSPSPPVEQNMPNSQAQAESNTIEDKSADYPVASILTRANLIENDRIVLDVRSAQKYQEGHIPGARNLYWKDLQRDGVLDPILAQEALGRAGIIASDRLLIYGDSSDHGASFVFWALSYLGHEDISLLDGGIDAALNAGLDLSANAPSIAPTNYTSHVVPGLLVTLESLDDMLGLSDVSILDARDFSEYGKNRITNEAMPLSLDRIYKDSGIKDASILEDLFGSRLDESGTAVVYGTPEAYSLFFSLRLMGYNATLLEGDWWKETRWAVSNVK
;
A
#
# COMPACT_ATOMS: atom_id res chain seq x y z
N MET A 1 34.71 31.54 65.44
CA MET A 1 35.24 30.77 66.59
C MET A 1 34.14 30.67 67.63
N GLY A 2 33.86 29.44 68.11
CA GLY A 2 32.89 29.08 69.17
C GLY A 2 31.45 28.88 68.64
N LEU A 3 30.92 27.67 68.41
CA LEU A 3 30.50 26.62 69.37
C LEU A 3 29.54 27.20 70.42
N GLY A 4 28.31 26.75 70.66
CA GLY A 4 27.59 25.49 70.45
C GLY A 4 26.66 25.28 71.67
N VAL A 5 25.85 24.21 71.68
CA VAL A 5 25.06 23.65 72.82
C VAL A 5 23.65 24.25 72.99
N SER A 6 22.57 23.55 72.59
CA SER A 6 21.87 22.38 73.17
C SER A 6 20.77 22.76 74.17
N GLY A 7 19.58 22.18 73.98
CA GLY A 7 18.45 22.28 74.90
C GLY A 7 17.26 21.43 74.45
N GLN A 8 17.33 20.13 74.72
CA GLN A 8 16.18 19.21 74.70
C GLN A 8 15.20 19.53 75.83
N LYS A 9 13.90 19.32 75.58
CA LYS A 9 12.83 18.85 76.50
C LYS A 9 11.52 18.83 75.68
N GLN A 10 10.54 17.93 75.82
CA GLN A 10 10.41 16.63 76.47
C GLN A 10 9.03 16.08 76.01
N GLN A 11 9.03 14.78 75.74
CA GLN A 11 7.95 13.80 75.57
C GLN A 11 6.51 14.12 76.02
N ARG A 12 5.55 13.53 75.28
CA ARG A 12 4.50 12.69 75.90
C ARG A 12 4.12 11.53 74.98
N GLU A 13 4.41 10.31 75.44
CA GLU A 13 3.87 9.03 75.01
C GLU A 13 2.42 8.84 75.48
N ILE A 14 1.70 7.88 74.86
CA ILE A 14 1.00 6.70 75.45
C ILE A 14 0.33 6.00 74.24
N ALA A 15 0.90 4.93 73.66
CA ALA A 15 0.81 3.51 74.06
C ALA A 15 -0.65 2.99 74.00
N GLY A 16 -1.02 2.12 73.07
CA GLY A 16 -0.79 0.66 73.05
C GLY A 16 -2.14 0.02 72.62
N THR A 17 -2.33 -1.14 72.01
CA THR A 17 -1.66 -2.46 71.93
C THR A 17 -2.56 -3.25 70.95
N ALA A 18 -2.14 -3.87 69.84
CA ALA A 18 -1.28 -5.03 69.62
C ALA A 18 -1.87 -6.39 70.06
N PHE A 19 -1.68 -7.40 69.18
CA PHE A 19 -1.79 -8.88 69.34
C PHE A 19 -3.08 -9.62 68.91
N PHE A 20 -3.09 -10.77 68.18
CA PHE A 20 -2.14 -11.56 67.35
C PHE A 20 -2.92 -12.81 66.78
N ILE A 21 -2.45 -13.42 65.68
CA ILE A 21 -2.52 -14.89 65.29
C ILE A 21 -3.67 -15.45 64.41
N SER A 22 -3.28 -15.78 63.16
CA SER A 22 -3.37 -17.06 62.41
C SER A 22 -4.58 -18.01 62.56
N LEU A 23 -5.18 -18.42 61.43
CA LEU A 23 -5.17 -19.82 60.92
C LEU A 23 -5.87 -19.94 59.53
N LEU A 24 -5.26 -20.68 58.60
CA LEU A 24 -5.82 -21.13 57.32
C LEU A 24 -7.06 -22.05 57.49
N ALA A 25 -8.03 -21.99 56.57
CA ALA A 25 -8.34 -23.08 55.63
C ALA A 25 -9.64 -22.87 54.83
N ALA A 26 -9.53 -23.13 53.51
CA ALA A 26 -10.52 -23.71 52.61
C ALA A 26 -11.82 -22.94 52.30
N THR A 27 -11.77 -22.14 51.24
CA THR A 27 -12.91 -21.99 50.33
C THR A 27 -12.49 -22.44 48.94
N SER A 28 -12.94 -23.63 48.56
CA SER A 28 -12.86 -24.16 47.20
C SER A 28 -13.69 -23.25 46.28
N LEU A 29 -13.00 -22.49 45.42
CA LEU A 29 -13.62 -21.93 44.22
C LEU A 29 -12.92 -22.60 43.02
N ILE A 30 -13.67 -23.48 42.37
CA ILE A 30 -13.32 -24.09 41.10
C ILE A 30 -13.26 -22.96 40.08
N ILE A 31 -12.05 -22.52 39.74
CA ILE A 31 -11.80 -21.75 38.52
C ILE A 31 -11.17 -22.75 37.56
N LEU A 32 -11.98 -23.16 36.58
CA LEU A 32 -11.53 -23.84 35.38
C LEU A 32 -10.41 -22.99 34.76
N PHE A 33 -9.19 -23.49 34.80
CA PHE A 33 -8.16 -23.08 33.84
C PHE A 33 -8.63 -23.57 32.47
N GLY A 34 -9.35 -22.72 31.75
CA GLY A 34 -9.38 -22.77 30.31
C GLY A 34 -8.05 -22.22 29.82
N THR A 35 -7.07 -23.09 29.60
CA THR A 35 -6.00 -22.78 28.65
C THR A 35 -6.69 -22.58 27.32
N ALA A 36 -6.77 -21.34 26.84
CA ALA A 36 -7.15 -21.06 25.47
C ALA A 36 -6.08 -21.71 24.58
N LEU A 37 -6.38 -22.90 24.09
CA LEU A 37 -5.66 -23.50 22.98
C LEU A 37 -5.93 -22.59 21.79
N ALA A 38 -4.90 -21.90 21.32
CA ALA A 38 -4.90 -21.36 19.97
C ALA A 38 -4.82 -22.56 19.02
N GLY A 39 -5.99 -23.07 18.65
CA GLY A 39 -6.16 -24.17 17.73
C GLY A 39 -7.63 -24.22 17.34
N THR A 40 -7.90 -24.35 16.05
CA THR A 40 -9.22 -24.74 15.57
C THR A 40 -9.63 -26.03 16.29
N GLU A 41 -10.91 -26.21 16.63
CA GLU A 41 -11.40 -27.40 17.36
C GLU A 41 -11.14 -28.74 16.60
N THR A 42 -10.60 -28.66 15.38
CA THR A 42 -10.25 -29.79 14.51
C THR A 42 -8.74 -30.13 14.49
N GLY A 43 -7.86 -29.32 15.09
CA GLY A 43 -6.41 -29.55 15.07
C GLY A 43 -5.74 -29.30 13.72
N GLU A 44 -6.43 -28.62 12.80
CA GLU A 44 -5.89 -28.23 11.50
C GLU A 44 -5.06 -26.95 11.60
N PHE A 45 -3.95 -26.90 10.86
CA PHE A 45 -3.05 -25.74 10.81
C PHE A 45 -3.77 -24.51 10.23
N CYS A 46 -3.76 -23.38 10.97
CA CYS A 46 -4.30 -22.10 10.49
C CYS A 46 -3.17 -21.20 9.96
N PRO A 47 -3.07 -20.95 8.63
CA PRO A 47 -2.04 -20.10 8.02
C PRO A 47 -2.22 -18.59 8.28
N ASP A 48 -3.40 -18.20 8.78
CA ASP A 48 -3.79 -16.82 9.07
C ASP A 48 -3.90 -16.52 10.58
N CYS A 49 -3.54 -17.47 11.44
CA CYS A 49 -3.63 -17.35 12.90
C CYS A 49 -2.25 -17.59 13.55
N PRO A 50 -1.41 -16.56 13.76
CA PRO A 50 -0.09 -16.72 14.33
C PRO A 50 -0.13 -17.29 15.76
N ASP A 51 0.69 -18.31 16.01
CA ASP A 51 0.97 -18.76 17.38
C ASP A 51 2.01 -17.82 18.01
N TRP A 52 1.54 -16.83 18.74
CA TRP A 52 2.39 -15.86 19.45
C TRP A 52 3.25 -16.48 20.55
N THR A 53 2.97 -17.71 20.96
CA THR A 53 3.78 -18.43 21.97
C THR A 53 4.90 -19.26 21.37
N ASN A 54 4.83 -19.56 20.07
CA ASN A 54 5.87 -20.27 19.31
C ASN A 54 5.89 -19.82 17.84
N LEU A 55 6.30 -18.57 17.63
CA LEU A 55 6.21 -17.91 16.32
C LEU A 55 7.12 -18.59 15.27
N ASP A 56 8.31 -19.03 15.66
CA ASP A 56 9.24 -19.73 14.76
C ASP A 56 8.68 -21.08 14.30
N GLY A 57 8.04 -21.83 15.20
CA GLY A 57 7.38 -23.09 14.86
C GLY A 57 6.17 -22.89 13.94
N TRP A 58 5.45 -21.79 14.11
CA TRP A 58 4.33 -21.42 13.25
C TRP A 58 4.78 -21.06 11.83
N TYR A 59 5.85 -20.26 11.69
CA TYR A 59 6.40 -19.92 10.36
C TYR A 59 6.86 -21.15 9.58
N ALA A 60 7.51 -22.10 10.24
CA ALA A 60 7.93 -23.35 9.60
C ALA A 60 6.74 -24.19 9.08
N GLN A 61 5.62 -24.20 9.80
CA GLN A 61 4.40 -24.87 9.36
C GLN A 61 3.71 -24.11 8.21
N LYS A 62 3.73 -22.77 8.25
CA LYS A 62 3.18 -21.92 7.18
C LYS A 62 3.89 -22.15 5.86
N GLU A 63 5.22 -22.15 5.87
CA GLU A 63 6.03 -22.42 4.69
C GLU A 63 5.76 -23.83 4.13
N SER A 64 5.63 -24.84 5.00
CA SER A 64 5.27 -26.20 4.56
C SER A 64 3.86 -26.28 3.97
N TYR A 65 2.90 -25.53 4.51
CA TYR A 65 1.53 -25.46 4.01
C TYR A 65 1.48 -24.79 2.62
N GLU A 66 2.15 -23.65 2.46
CA GLU A 66 2.24 -22.91 1.19
C GLU A 66 2.93 -23.75 0.10
N ASN A 67 4.01 -24.45 0.45
CA ASN A 67 4.69 -25.38 -0.46
C ASN A 67 3.81 -26.58 -0.86
N SER A 68 2.91 -27.03 0.01
CA SER A 68 1.96 -28.11 -0.33
C SER A 68 0.88 -27.67 -1.32
N MET A 69 0.55 -26.37 -1.36
CA MET A 69 -0.37 -25.77 -2.33
C MET A 69 0.27 -25.58 -3.72
N LEU A 70 1.59 -25.68 -3.81
CA LEU A 70 2.37 -25.47 -5.04
C LEU A 70 2.70 -26.78 -5.81
N SER A 71 2.29 -27.94 -5.30
CA SER A 71 2.52 -29.22 -5.99
C SER A 71 1.40 -29.54 -7.00
N PRO A 72 1.71 -29.85 -8.28
CA PRO A 72 0.70 -30.15 -9.27
C PRO A 72 0.05 -31.52 -9.01
N SER A 73 -1.28 -31.57 -9.03
CA SER A 73 -2.02 -32.83 -9.04
C SER A 73 -1.73 -33.61 -10.35
N PRO A 74 -1.71 -34.95 -10.33
CA PRO A 74 -1.44 -35.76 -11.53
C PRO A 74 -2.58 -35.64 -12.55
N PRO A 75 -2.32 -35.87 -13.85
CA PRO A 75 -3.25 -35.54 -14.92
C PRO A 75 -4.47 -36.46 -14.91
N VAL A 76 -5.66 -35.85 -14.97
CA VAL A 76 -6.92 -36.54 -15.23
C VAL A 76 -7.00 -36.83 -16.73
N GLU A 77 -7.15 -38.12 -17.06
CA GLU A 77 -7.34 -38.65 -18.41
C GLU A 77 -8.69 -38.17 -18.97
N GLN A 78 -8.67 -37.38 -20.04
CA GLN A 78 -9.86 -36.84 -20.68
C GLN A 78 -10.55 -37.90 -21.56
N ASN A 79 -11.72 -38.39 -21.11
CA ASN A 79 -12.73 -38.93 -22.01
C ASN A 79 -13.73 -37.82 -22.35
N MET A 80 -13.64 -37.30 -23.58
CA MET A 80 -14.62 -36.37 -24.15
C MET A 80 -15.88 -37.13 -24.61
N PRO A 81 -17.08 -36.64 -24.27
CA PRO A 81 -18.21 -36.67 -25.17
C PRO A 81 -18.48 -35.27 -25.75
N ASN A 82 -18.65 -35.28 -27.06
CA ASN A 82 -19.04 -34.19 -27.92
C ASN A 82 -20.35 -33.53 -27.46
N SER A 83 -20.36 -32.20 -27.23
CA SER A 83 -21.60 -31.42 -27.28
C SER A 83 -21.35 -30.03 -27.86
N GLN A 84 -22.16 -29.69 -28.85
CA GLN A 84 -22.10 -28.47 -29.65
C GLN A 84 -22.46 -27.21 -28.84
N ALA A 85 -21.72 -26.15 -29.11
CA ALA A 85 -22.10 -24.74 -29.17
C ALA A 85 -23.12 -24.19 -28.17
N GLN A 86 -22.66 -23.26 -27.33
CA GLN A 86 -23.28 -21.95 -27.15
C GLN A 86 -22.17 -20.94 -26.82
N ALA A 87 -21.91 -20.02 -27.75
CA ALA A 87 -21.08 -18.87 -27.50
C ALA A 87 -21.90 -17.89 -26.66
N GLU A 88 -21.70 -17.93 -25.34
CA GLU A 88 -22.15 -16.85 -24.46
C GLU A 88 -21.28 -15.63 -24.75
N SER A 89 -21.89 -14.57 -25.28
CA SER A 89 -21.28 -13.26 -25.29
C SER A 89 -21.16 -12.82 -23.84
N ASN A 90 -19.98 -12.99 -23.24
CA ASN A 90 -19.62 -12.30 -22.01
C ASN A 90 -19.57 -10.81 -22.33
N THR A 91 -20.70 -10.13 -22.17
CA THR A 91 -20.71 -8.70 -21.88
C THR A 91 -20.01 -8.56 -20.53
N ILE A 92 -18.72 -8.23 -20.56
CA ILE A 92 -17.99 -7.80 -19.37
C ILE A 92 -18.73 -6.54 -18.89
N GLU A 93 -19.45 -6.64 -17.77
CA GLU A 93 -20.02 -5.46 -17.12
C GLU A 93 -18.85 -4.51 -16.81
N ASP A 94 -18.92 -3.29 -17.33
CA ASP A 94 -17.93 -2.26 -17.09
C ASP A 94 -18.09 -1.72 -15.67
N LYS A 95 -17.53 -2.45 -14.71
CA LYS A 95 -17.46 -2.06 -13.29
C LYS A 95 -16.53 -0.88 -13.03
N SER A 96 -15.85 -0.33 -14.05
CA SER A 96 -14.97 0.84 -13.84
C SER A 96 -15.77 2.11 -13.52
N ALA A 97 -17.02 2.19 -13.99
CA ALA A 97 -17.93 3.29 -13.66
C ALA A 97 -18.34 3.31 -12.16
N ASP A 98 -18.10 2.23 -11.42
CA ASP A 98 -18.50 2.10 -10.02
C ASP A 98 -17.51 2.78 -9.05
N TYR A 99 -16.30 3.15 -9.51
CA TYR A 99 -15.36 3.89 -8.67
C TYR A 99 -15.79 5.36 -8.51
N PRO A 100 -15.69 5.95 -7.31
CA PRO A 100 -16.00 7.36 -7.07
C PRO A 100 -15.31 8.34 -8.03
N VAL A 101 -14.07 8.05 -8.43
CA VAL A 101 -13.30 8.84 -9.40
C VAL A 101 -12.90 8.00 -10.61
N ALA A 102 -13.88 7.37 -11.27
CA ALA A 102 -13.65 6.49 -12.43
C ALA A 102 -12.77 7.08 -13.54
N SER A 103 -12.74 8.42 -13.71
CA SER A 103 -11.99 9.08 -14.78
C SER A 103 -10.46 8.89 -14.73
N ILE A 104 -9.90 8.46 -13.60
CA ILE A 104 -8.46 8.21 -13.46
C ILE A 104 -8.06 6.74 -13.69
N LEU A 105 -9.02 5.87 -14.02
CA LEU A 105 -8.80 4.45 -14.33
C LEU A 105 -9.34 4.14 -15.73
N THR A 106 -8.61 3.38 -16.52
CA THR A 106 -9.02 2.93 -17.85
C THR A 106 -8.85 1.42 -17.94
N ARG A 107 -9.87 0.72 -18.44
CA ARG A 107 -9.78 -0.72 -18.75
C ARG A 107 -9.23 -0.91 -20.17
N ALA A 108 -8.53 -2.02 -20.41
CA ALA A 108 -7.89 -2.28 -21.70
C ALA A 108 -8.84 -2.27 -22.92
N ASN A 109 -10.09 -2.69 -22.74
CA ASN A 109 -11.13 -2.67 -23.77
C ASN A 109 -11.75 -1.27 -24.01
N LEU A 110 -11.38 -0.27 -23.20
CA LEU A 110 -11.90 1.10 -23.23
C LEU A 110 -10.81 2.13 -23.58
N ILE A 111 -9.70 1.69 -24.15
CA ILE A 111 -8.63 2.62 -24.58
C ILE A 111 -9.15 3.47 -25.74
N GLU A 112 -9.29 4.77 -25.49
CA GLU A 112 -9.74 5.77 -26.46
C GLU A 112 -8.56 6.37 -27.24
N ASN A 113 -8.80 6.79 -28.49
CA ASN A 113 -7.76 7.37 -29.37
C ASN A 113 -7.48 8.86 -29.10
N ASP A 114 -8.12 9.47 -28.10
CA ASP A 114 -7.99 10.89 -27.76
C ASP A 114 -6.97 11.15 -26.63
N ARG A 115 -6.32 10.09 -26.12
CA ARG A 115 -5.27 10.15 -25.11
C ARG A 115 -3.91 9.81 -25.71
N ILE A 116 -2.86 10.46 -25.22
CA ILE A 116 -1.49 10.02 -25.45
C ILE A 116 -1.21 8.87 -24.50
N VAL A 117 -0.89 7.71 -25.07
CA VAL A 117 -0.52 6.53 -24.30
C VAL A 117 0.96 6.61 -23.91
N LEU A 118 1.26 6.50 -22.62
CA LEU A 118 2.60 6.47 -22.05
C LEU A 118 2.94 5.06 -21.55
N ASP A 119 3.93 4.43 -22.18
CA ASP A 119 4.53 3.19 -21.71
C ASP A 119 5.69 3.53 -20.78
N VAL A 120 5.50 3.28 -19.48
CA VAL A 120 6.51 3.63 -18.47
C VAL A 120 7.51 2.53 -18.16
N ARG A 121 7.46 1.42 -18.90
CA ARG A 121 8.42 0.32 -18.78
C ARG A 121 9.78 0.71 -19.37
N SER A 122 10.78 -0.14 -19.17
CA SER A 122 12.11 0.09 -19.73
C SER A 122 12.09 0.15 -21.26
N ALA A 123 13.04 0.86 -21.85
CA ALA A 123 13.19 0.94 -23.30
C ALA A 123 13.31 -0.45 -23.97
N GLN A 124 13.91 -1.42 -23.27
CA GLN A 124 13.98 -2.81 -23.73
C GLN A 124 12.57 -3.42 -23.86
N LYS A 125 11.78 -3.40 -22.79
CA LYS A 125 10.41 -3.96 -22.80
C LYS A 125 9.51 -3.25 -23.81
N TYR A 126 9.67 -1.94 -23.94
CA TYR A 126 8.98 -1.15 -24.96
C TYR A 126 9.32 -1.63 -26.37
N GLN A 127 10.60 -1.88 -26.68
CA GLN A 127 11.02 -2.37 -28.00
C GLN A 127 10.56 -3.80 -28.30
N GLU A 128 10.43 -4.64 -27.27
CA GLU A 128 9.88 -6.01 -27.38
C GLU A 128 8.40 -6.00 -27.77
N GLY A 129 7.65 -4.96 -27.36
CA GLY A 129 6.28 -4.72 -27.80
C GLY A 129 5.55 -3.76 -26.86
N HIS A 130 4.79 -2.82 -27.42
CA HIS A 130 4.03 -1.80 -26.71
C HIS A 130 2.66 -1.56 -27.34
N ILE A 131 1.75 -0.90 -26.62
CA ILE A 131 0.45 -0.51 -27.18
C ILE A 131 0.68 0.41 -28.39
N PRO A 132 0.04 0.19 -29.55
CA PRO A 132 0.27 0.99 -30.75
C PRO A 132 0.13 2.49 -30.50
N GLY A 133 1.13 3.26 -30.94
CA GLY A 133 1.18 4.72 -30.74
C GLY A 133 1.67 5.17 -29.35
N ALA A 134 1.92 4.24 -28.42
CA ALA A 134 2.46 4.58 -27.11
C ALA A 134 3.86 5.20 -27.21
N ARG A 135 4.12 6.16 -26.32
CA ARG A 135 5.42 6.82 -26.18
C ARG A 135 6.14 6.27 -24.96
N ASN A 136 7.42 5.95 -25.07
CA ASN A 136 8.18 5.43 -23.93
C ASN A 136 8.63 6.57 -23.01
N LEU A 137 8.38 6.41 -21.71
CA LEU A 137 8.84 7.28 -20.64
C LEU A 137 9.22 6.41 -19.45
N TYR A 138 10.45 5.87 -19.41
CA TYR A 138 10.83 4.95 -18.34
C TYR A 138 10.73 5.63 -16.97
N TRP A 139 9.93 5.07 -16.07
CA TRP A 139 9.57 5.72 -14.81
C TRP A 139 10.78 6.10 -13.95
N LYS A 140 11.87 5.32 -14.00
CA LYS A 140 13.11 5.61 -13.26
C LYS A 140 13.89 6.80 -13.81
N ASP A 141 13.66 7.21 -15.06
CA ASP A 141 14.30 8.40 -15.63
C ASP A 141 13.79 9.70 -15.00
N LEU A 142 12.67 9.65 -14.26
CA LEU A 142 12.12 10.78 -13.51
C LEU A 142 12.73 10.88 -12.10
N GLN A 143 13.60 9.94 -11.71
CA GLN A 143 14.08 9.82 -10.34
C GLN A 143 15.55 10.21 -10.19
N ARG A 144 15.89 10.71 -9.00
CA ARG A 144 17.25 10.76 -8.47
C ARG A 144 17.27 10.08 -7.12
N ASP A 145 18.20 9.15 -6.91
CA ASP A 145 18.33 8.41 -5.65
C ASP A 145 17.05 7.71 -5.19
N GLY A 146 16.22 7.25 -6.14
CA GLY A 146 14.98 6.52 -5.89
C GLY A 146 13.75 7.36 -5.55
N VAL A 147 13.88 8.70 -5.56
CA VAL A 147 12.78 9.65 -5.36
C VAL A 147 12.59 10.55 -6.58
N LEU A 148 11.42 11.16 -6.73
CA LEU A 148 11.12 12.07 -7.84
C LEU A 148 12.09 13.25 -7.88
N ASP A 149 12.67 13.48 -9.05
CA ASP A 149 13.37 14.71 -9.37
C ASP A 149 12.56 15.52 -10.39
N PRO A 150 11.98 16.67 -10.00
CA PRO A 150 11.16 17.47 -10.89
C PRO A 150 11.88 17.98 -12.15
N ILE A 151 13.21 18.12 -12.13
CA ILE A 151 13.97 18.57 -13.30
C ILE A 151 14.10 17.40 -14.29
N LEU A 152 14.52 16.23 -13.82
CA LEU A 152 14.61 15.03 -14.65
C LEU A 152 13.24 14.66 -15.22
N ALA A 153 12.17 14.81 -14.44
CA ALA A 153 10.82 14.56 -14.89
C ALA A 153 10.39 15.51 -16.03
N GLN A 154 10.61 16.82 -15.89
CA GLN A 154 10.30 17.79 -16.95
C GLN A 154 11.10 17.50 -18.23
N GLU A 155 12.39 17.16 -18.10
CA GLU A 155 13.22 16.79 -19.25
C GLU A 155 12.73 15.51 -19.93
N ALA A 156 12.39 14.48 -19.17
CA ALA A 156 11.89 13.21 -19.69
C ALA A 156 10.54 13.38 -20.41
N LEU A 157 9.60 14.12 -19.82
CA LEU A 157 8.31 14.44 -20.41
C LEU A 157 8.47 15.27 -21.69
N GLY A 158 9.36 16.27 -21.68
CA GLY A 158 9.70 17.07 -22.85
C GLY A 158 10.26 16.22 -24.00
N ARG A 159 11.17 15.28 -23.71
CA ARG A 159 11.71 14.31 -24.70
C ARG A 159 10.61 13.41 -25.27
N ALA A 160 9.64 13.02 -24.45
CA ALA A 160 8.46 12.27 -24.87
C ALA A 160 7.41 13.13 -25.61
N GLY A 161 7.70 14.41 -25.84
CA GLY A 161 6.84 15.35 -26.57
C GLY A 161 5.53 15.67 -25.84
N ILE A 162 5.54 15.65 -24.51
CA ILE A 162 4.38 15.91 -23.65
C ILE A 162 4.37 17.36 -23.19
N ILE A 163 3.20 17.99 -23.24
CA ILE A 163 2.92 19.28 -22.61
C ILE A 163 1.91 19.10 -21.46
N ALA A 164 1.86 20.07 -20.53
CA ALA A 164 1.06 19.97 -19.31
C ALA A 164 -0.47 19.87 -19.52
N SER A 165 -0.96 20.17 -20.73
CA SER A 165 -2.39 20.11 -21.09
C SER A 165 -2.78 18.86 -21.88
N ASP A 166 -1.83 17.95 -22.13
CA ASP A 166 -2.12 16.70 -22.82
C ASP A 166 -3.02 15.80 -21.95
N ARG A 167 -3.74 14.88 -22.59
CA ARG A 167 -4.54 13.87 -21.90
C ARG A 167 -3.77 12.57 -21.93
N LEU A 168 -3.43 12.02 -20.77
CA LEU A 168 -2.49 10.90 -20.67
C LEU A 168 -3.21 9.62 -20.22
N LEU A 169 -2.84 8.51 -20.85
CA LEU A 169 -3.10 7.15 -20.37
C LEU A 169 -1.76 6.50 -20.06
N ILE A 170 -1.52 6.19 -18.80
CA ILE A 170 -0.24 5.66 -18.30
C ILE A 170 -0.39 4.15 -18.09
N TYR A 171 0.56 3.37 -18.58
CA TYR A 171 0.64 1.95 -18.26
C TYR A 171 2.08 1.51 -18.04
N GLY A 172 2.24 0.49 -17.21
CA GLY A 172 3.52 -0.11 -16.87
C GLY A 172 3.46 -1.63 -16.90
N ASP A 173 4.42 -2.25 -16.23
CA ASP A 173 4.33 -3.66 -15.88
C ASP A 173 3.27 -3.84 -14.78
N SER A 174 2.55 -4.95 -14.81
CA SER A 174 1.58 -5.32 -13.76
C SER A 174 2.25 -5.64 -12.42
N SER A 175 3.54 -5.97 -12.44
CA SER A 175 4.33 -6.45 -11.31
C SER A 175 5.18 -5.38 -10.64
N ASP A 176 5.13 -4.13 -11.12
CA ASP A 176 5.85 -3.01 -10.52
C ASP A 176 4.90 -1.83 -10.23
N HIS A 177 5.45 -0.81 -9.56
CA HIS A 177 4.70 0.39 -9.16
C HIS A 177 4.98 1.59 -10.08
N GLY A 178 5.60 1.36 -11.25
CA GLY A 178 6.07 2.42 -12.13
C GLY A 178 4.94 3.29 -12.66
N ALA A 179 3.81 2.68 -13.06
CA ALA A 179 2.64 3.42 -13.52
C ALA A 179 2.05 4.30 -12.42
N SER A 180 1.85 3.73 -11.22
CA SER A 180 1.35 4.49 -10.06
C SER A 180 2.30 5.60 -9.63
N PHE A 181 3.62 5.38 -9.70
CA PHE A 181 4.62 6.42 -9.45
C PHE A 181 4.47 7.57 -10.46
N VAL A 182 4.41 7.28 -11.76
CA VAL A 182 4.27 8.32 -12.80
C VAL A 182 2.94 9.06 -12.65
N PHE A 183 1.86 8.38 -12.26
CA PHE A 183 0.59 9.02 -11.93
C PHE A 183 0.72 10.01 -10.77
N TRP A 184 1.33 9.59 -9.66
CA TRP A 184 1.57 10.48 -8.52
C TRP A 184 2.49 11.64 -8.90
N ALA A 185 3.59 11.38 -9.60
CA ALA A 185 4.53 12.40 -10.03
C ALA A 185 3.88 13.45 -10.93
N LEU A 186 3.06 13.03 -11.91
CA LEU A 186 2.31 13.93 -12.77
C LEU A 186 1.27 14.74 -11.98
N SER A 187 0.58 14.12 -11.03
CA SER A 187 -0.34 14.83 -10.11
C SER A 187 0.40 15.91 -9.32
N TYR A 188 1.55 15.56 -8.74
CA TYR A 188 2.40 16.50 -8.00
C TYR A 188 2.94 17.63 -8.89
N LEU A 189 3.25 17.35 -10.15
CA LEU A 189 3.69 18.33 -11.13
C LEU A 189 2.54 19.13 -11.78
N GLY A 190 1.29 18.93 -11.34
CA GLY A 190 0.12 19.69 -11.76
C GLY A 190 -0.49 19.27 -13.09
N HIS A 191 -0.26 18.04 -13.53
CA HIS A 191 -0.92 17.48 -14.71
C HIS A 191 -2.29 16.93 -14.34
N GLU A 192 -3.36 17.46 -14.94
CA GLU A 192 -4.73 17.18 -14.50
C GLU A 192 -5.37 15.96 -15.16
N ASP A 193 -5.29 15.82 -16.49
CA ASP A 193 -5.98 14.75 -17.24
C ASP A 193 -5.08 13.53 -17.43
N ILE A 194 -4.94 12.76 -16.34
CA ILE A 194 -4.15 11.52 -16.30
C ILE A 194 -5.02 10.35 -15.85
N SER A 195 -4.76 9.17 -16.44
CA SER A 195 -5.43 7.92 -16.10
C SER A 195 -4.43 6.76 -16.11
N LEU A 196 -4.70 5.72 -15.31
CA LEU A 196 -3.94 4.46 -15.35
C LEU A 196 -4.68 3.39 -16.12
N LEU A 197 -3.95 2.64 -16.94
CA LEU A 197 -4.43 1.37 -17.49
C LEU A 197 -4.43 0.30 -16.40
N ASP A 198 -5.61 -0.14 -15.99
CA ASP A 198 -5.77 -1.21 -15.00
C ASP A 198 -5.15 -2.51 -15.50
N GLY A 199 -4.25 -3.09 -14.70
CA GLY A 199 -3.50 -4.29 -15.05
C GLY A 199 -2.39 -4.13 -16.09
N GLY A 200 -2.12 -2.89 -16.53
CA GLY A 200 -0.96 -2.57 -17.36
C GLY A 200 -0.89 -3.36 -18.68
N ILE A 201 0.34 -3.69 -19.10
CA ILE A 201 0.56 -4.40 -20.37
C ILE A 201 -0.10 -5.79 -20.41
N ASP A 202 -0.16 -6.49 -19.28
CA ASP A 202 -0.75 -7.83 -19.21
C ASP A 202 -2.25 -7.78 -19.47
N ALA A 203 -2.95 -6.77 -18.93
CA ALA A 203 -4.36 -6.56 -19.21
C ALA A 203 -4.61 -6.21 -20.68
N ALA A 204 -3.73 -5.43 -21.31
CA ALA A 204 -3.82 -5.14 -22.75
C ALA A 204 -3.70 -6.42 -23.58
N LEU A 205 -2.71 -7.28 -23.29
CA LEU A 205 -2.53 -8.57 -23.95
C LEU A 205 -3.72 -9.50 -23.74
N ASN A 206 -4.21 -9.60 -22.50
CA ASN A 206 -5.35 -10.45 -22.15
C ASN A 206 -6.66 -9.98 -22.80
N ALA A 207 -6.80 -8.67 -23.05
CA ALA A 207 -7.91 -8.08 -23.81
C ALA A 207 -7.75 -8.26 -25.34
N GLY A 208 -6.67 -8.88 -25.81
CA GLY A 208 -6.43 -9.17 -27.22
C GLY A 208 -5.93 -7.97 -28.02
N LEU A 209 -5.31 -6.97 -27.38
CA LEU A 209 -4.70 -5.86 -28.09
C LEU A 209 -3.41 -6.33 -28.79
N ASP A 210 -3.29 -5.99 -30.07
CA ASP A 210 -2.07 -6.20 -30.83
C ASP A 210 -0.98 -5.23 -30.36
N LEU A 211 0.21 -5.75 -30.04
CA LEU A 211 1.36 -4.93 -29.71
C LEU A 211 2.10 -4.47 -30.97
N SER A 212 2.66 -3.27 -30.90
CA SER A 212 3.54 -2.66 -31.87
C SER A 212 4.99 -2.71 -31.38
N ALA A 213 5.95 -2.87 -32.30
CA ALA A 213 7.36 -2.58 -32.06
C ALA A 213 7.80 -1.24 -32.72
N ASN A 214 6.89 -0.58 -33.43
CA ASN A 214 7.15 0.67 -34.14
C ASN A 214 6.91 1.87 -33.23
N ALA A 215 7.99 2.49 -32.76
CA ALA A 215 7.91 3.73 -32.00
C ALA A 215 7.42 4.90 -32.88
N PRO A 216 6.51 5.75 -32.38
CA PRO A 216 6.10 6.96 -33.10
C PRO A 216 7.26 7.96 -33.18
N SER A 217 7.33 8.72 -34.28
CA SER A 217 8.24 9.86 -34.40
C SER A 217 7.61 11.07 -33.69
N ILE A 218 8.26 11.55 -32.63
CA ILE A 218 7.74 12.62 -31.77
C ILE A 218 8.72 13.79 -31.79
N ALA A 219 8.19 15.00 -31.92
CA ALA A 219 8.97 16.21 -31.72
C ALA A 219 9.07 16.51 -30.21
N PRO A 220 10.28 16.75 -29.67
CA PRO A 220 10.42 17.19 -28.29
C PRO A 220 9.64 18.48 -28.03
N THR A 221 9.15 18.62 -26.81
CA THR A 221 8.41 19.80 -26.33
C THR A 221 9.09 20.36 -25.09
N ASN A 222 8.62 21.52 -24.62
CA ASN A 222 9.03 22.07 -23.34
C ASN A 222 7.92 21.81 -22.32
N TYR A 223 8.11 20.80 -21.46
CA TYR A 223 7.19 20.54 -20.37
C TYR A 223 7.47 21.53 -19.22
N THR A 224 6.44 22.26 -18.79
CA THR A 224 6.53 23.17 -17.63
C THR A 224 5.63 22.62 -16.53
N SER A 225 6.21 22.33 -15.37
CA SER A 225 5.43 21.84 -14.23
C SER A 225 4.84 22.96 -13.38
N HIS A 226 3.75 22.63 -12.71
CA HIS A 226 3.11 23.44 -11.67
C HIS A 226 2.98 22.59 -10.42
N VAL A 227 3.95 22.71 -9.51
CA VAL A 227 3.96 21.90 -8.29
C VAL A 227 2.69 22.14 -7.47
N VAL A 228 1.96 21.07 -7.17
CA VAL A 228 0.75 21.08 -6.34
C VAL A 228 1.16 20.87 -4.88
N PRO A 229 1.06 21.91 -4.02
CA PRO A 229 1.42 21.78 -2.61
C PRO A 229 0.56 20.73 -1.92
N GLY A 230 1.14 19.99 -0.98
CA GLY A 230 0.42 19.02 -0.16
C GLY A 230 0.30 17.62 -0.77
N LEU A 231 0.79 17.37 -1.99
CA LEU A 231 0.89 15.99 -2.53
C LEU A 231 2.19 15.26 -2.18
N LEU A 232 3.16 15.97 -1.59
CA LEU A 232 4.41 15.42 -1.07
C LEU A 232 4.63 15.94 0.36
N VAL A 233 4.77 15.01 1.29
CA VAL A 233 5.10 15.27 2.69
C VAL A 233 6.60 15.52 2.79
N THR A 234 6.95 16.68 3.34
CA THR A 234 8.31 17.04 3.75
C THR A 234 8.48 16.77 5.24
N LEU A 235 9.73 16.80 5.72
CA LEU A 235 10.02 16.74 7.15
C LEU A 235 9.28 17.82 7.94
N GLU A 236 9.20 19.05 7.41
CA GLU A 236 8.50 20.16 8.05
C GLU A 236 6.99 19.91 8.14
N SER A 237 6.35 19.50 7.03
CA SER A 237 4.91 19.23 7.04
C SER A 237 4.54 18.00 7.87
N LEU A 238 5.46 17.05 8.02
CA LEU A 238 5.23 15.85 8.81
C LEU A 238 4.99 16.21 10.28
N ASP A 239 5.82 17.08 10.87
CA ASP A 239 5.65 17.55 12.25
C ASP A 239 4.26 18.14 12.50
N ASP A 240 3.79 18.95 11.55
CA ASP A 240 2.50 19.63 11.62
C ASP A 240 1.32 18.65 11.46
N MET A 241 1.49 17.60 10.66
CA MET A 241 0.46 16.58 10.41
C MET A 241 0.32 15.59 11.58
N LEU A 242 1.42 15.20 12.23
CA LEU A 242 1.48 14.09 13.20
C LEU A 242 0.81 14.34 14.57
N GLY A 243 -0.16 15.25 14.64
CA GLY A 243 -1.01 15.46 15.83
C GLY A 243 -2.45 15.88 15.49
N LEU A 244 -2.80 15.88 14.21
CA LEU A 244 -4.13 16.25 13.74
C LEU A 244 -5.07 15.05 13.83
N SER A 245 -6.27 15.25 14.35
CA SER A 245 -7.25 14.18 14.55
C SER A 245 -7.88 13.69 13.25
N ASP A 246 -7.80 14.48 12.19
CA ASP A 246 -8.30 14.20 10.84
C ASP A 246 -7.19 13.68 9.90
N VAL A 247 -6.02 13.31 10.43
CA VAL A 247 -4.93 12.68 9.66
C VAL A 247 -4.85 11.19 9.99
N SER A 248 -4.89 10.36 8.94
CA SER A 248 -4.61 8.93 9.02
C SER A 248 -3.27 8.63 8.36
N ILE A 249 -2.43 7.82 8.99
CA ILE A 249 -1.11 7.48 8.48
C ILE A 249 -1.13 6.03 8.02
N LEU A 250 -0.81 5.78 6.76
CA LEU A 250 -0.94 4.48 6.12
C LEU A 250 0.42 3.98 5.63
N ASP A 251 0.78 2.79 6.10
CA ASP A 251 1.97 2.06 5.64
C ASP A 251 1.56 1.11 4.53
N ALA A 252 2.08 1.34 3.32
CA ALA A 252 1.79 0.52 2.15
C ALA A 252 2.61 -0.77 2.08
N ARG A 253 3.65 -0.90 2.91
CA ARG A 253 4.53 -2.07 2.91
C ARG A 253 3.79 -3.30 3.42
N ASP A 254 4.44 -4.44 3.26
CA ASP A 254 3.96 -5.67 3.86
C ASP A 254 3.91 -5.55 5.41
N PHE A 255 3.08 -6.40 6.02
CA PHE A 255 2.92 -6.38 7.48
C PHE A 255 4.24 -6.70 8.21
N SER A 256 5.14 -7.45 7.57
CA SER A 256 6.42 -7.83 8.16
C SER A 256 7.37 -6.64 8.31
N GLU A 257 7.44 -5.76 7.31
CA GLU A 257 8.23 -4.53 7.37
C GLU A 257 7.63 -3.50 8.31
N TYR A 258 6.31 -3.30 8.27
CA TYR A 258 5.59 -2.49 9.25
C TYR A 258 5.87 -2.94 10.69
N GLY A 259 5.92 -4.26 10.92
CA GLY A 259 6.22 -4.85 12.21
C GLY A 259 7.64 -4.55 12.71
N LYS A 260 8.62 -4.42 11.80
CA LYS A 260 10.01 -4.08 12.13
C LYS A 260 10.16 -2.61 12.52
N ASN A 261 9.61 -1.71 11.68
CA ASN A 261 9.63 -0.28 11.92
C ASN A 261 8.42 0.41 11.28
N ARG A 262 8.00 1.53 11.86
CA ARG A 262 6.88 2.35 11.38
C ARG A 262 7.05 3.80 11.80
N ILE A 263 6.39 4.72 11.11
CA ILE A 263 6.59 6.15 11.36
C ILE A 263 6.01 6.63 12.69
N THR A 264 4.92 6.04 13.17
CA THR A 264 4.37 6.24 14.51
C THR A 264 3.63 4.98 14.97
N ASN A 265 3.17 4.93 16.22
CA ASN A 265 2.33 3.80 16.68
C ASN A 265 0.89 3.86 16.16
N GLU A 266 0.46 5.02 15.70
CA GLU A 266 -0.86 5.28 15.11
C GLU A 266 -0.91 4.90 13.61
N ALA A 267 0.24 4.69 12.97
CA ALA A 267 0.32 4.25 11.59
C ALA A 267 -0.38 2.89 11.40
N MET A 268 -1.18 2.76 10.34
CA MET A 268 -1.95 1.57 10.04
C MET A 268 -1.38 0.85 8.81
N PRO A 269 -1.09 -0.45 8.89
CA PRO A 269 -0.64 -1.21 7.72
C PRO A 269 -1.81 -1.47 6.77
N LEU A 270 -1.59 -1.21 5.49
CA LEU A 270 -2.55 -1.45 4.42
C LEU A 270 -1.82 -1.96 3.18
N SER A 271 -1.51 -3.25 3.22
CA SER A 271 -0.76 -3.95 2.17
C SER A 271 -1.57 -4.09 0.87
N LEU A 272 -0.85 -4.07 -0.26
CA LEU A 272 -1.46 -4.01 -1.58
C LEU A 272 -2.22 -5.28 -1.99
N ASP A 273 -1.92 -6.44 -1.41
CA ASP A 273 -2.67 -7.70 -1.63
C ASP A 273 -4.15 -7.59 -1.23
N ARG A 274 -4.46 -6.61 -0.36
CA ARG A 274 -5.83 -6.31 0.06
C ARG A 274 -6.58 -5.46 -0.96
N ILE A 275 -5.87 -4.75 -1.83
CA ILE A 275 -6.41 -3.76 -2.79
C ILE A 275 -6.36 -4.30 -4.23
N TYR A 276 -5.31 -5.04 -4.58
CA TYR A 276 -5.08 -5.59 -5.90
C TYR A 276 -5.29 -7.10 -5.90
N LYS A 277 -5.70 -7.65 -7.05
CA LYS A 277 -5.80 -9.09 -7.29
C LYS A 277 -5.31 -9.36 -8.70
N ASP A 278 -4.45 -10.37 -8.84
CA ASP A 278 -3.75 -10.66 -10.08
C ASP A 278 -3.01 -9.40 -10.55
N SER A 279 -3.28 -8.89 -11.74
CA SER A 279 -2.72 -7.61 -12.22
C SER A 279 -3.60 -6.39 -11.93
N GLY A 280 -4.86 -6.56 -11.54
CA GLY A 280 -5.86 -5.47 -11.51
C GLY A 280 -6.25 -5.01 -10.11
N ILE A 281 -6.82 -3.82 -10.04
CA ILE A 281 -7.46 -3.30 -8.81
C ILE A 281 -8.79 -4.03 -8.54
N LYS A 282 -9.08 -4.33 -7.26
CA LYS A 282 -10.34 -4.98 -6.85
C LYS A 282 -11.54 -4.03 -7.03
N ASP A 283 -12.72 -4.62 -7.16
CA ASP A 283 -14.00 -3.92 -7.33
C ASP A 283 -14.22 -2.82 -6.28
N ALA A 284 -14.87 -1.72 -6.69
CA ALA A 284 -15.09 -0.54 -5.87
C ALA A 284 -15.76 -0.84 -4.52
N SER A 285 -16.75 -1.75 -4.49
CA SER A 285 -17.44 -2.16 -3.26
C SER A 285 -16.52 -2.81 -2.23
N ILE A 286 -15.53 -3.61 -2.69
CA ILE A 286 -14.54 -4.22 -1.80
C ILE A 286 -13.64 -3.13 -1.20
N LEU A 287 -13.26 -2.14 -2.00
CA LEU A 287 -12.42 -1.04 -1.54
C LEU A 287 -13.18 -0.06 -0.64
N GLU A 288 -14.48 0.15 -0.89
CA GLU A 288 -15.36 0.95 -0.04
C GLU A 288 -15.42 0.35 1.38
N ASP A 289 -15.66 -0.97 1.49
CA ASP A 289 -15.63 -1.67 2.77
C ASP A 289 -14.23 -1.59 3.43
N LEU A 290 -13.16 -1.74 2.64
CA LEU A 290 -11.78 -1.74 3.11
C LEU A 290 -11.36 -0.37 3.66
N PHE A 291 -11.65 0.71 2.95
CA PHE A 291 -11.23 2.07 3.31
C PHE A 291 -12.20 2.74 4.28
N GLY A 292 -13.52 2.60 4.08
CA GLY A 292 -14.55 3.19 4.94
C GLY A 292 -14.52 2.66 6.38
N SER A 293 -14.03 1.43 6.59
CA SER A 293 -13.82 0.89 7.94
C SER A 293 -12.57 1.44 8.66
N ARG A 294 -11.72 2.20 7.98
CA ARG A 294 -10.40 2.63 8.48
C ARG A 294 -10.18 4.15 8.44
N LEU A 295 -10.82 4.83 7.50
CA LEU A 295 -10.53 6.22 7.15
C LEU A 295 -11.76 7.11 7.31
N ASP A 296 -11.52 8.33 7.76
CA ASP A 296 -12.49 9.43 7.66
C ASP A 296 -12.45 9.97 6.22
N GLU A 297 -13.60 9.99 5.54
CA GLU A 297 -13.74 10.52 4.18
C GLU A 297 -13.34 11.99 4.05
N SER A 298 -13.49 12.77 5.13
CA SER A 298 -13.11 14.18 5.18
C SER A 298 -11.65 14.42 5.60
N GLY A 299 -10.98 13.38 6.08
CA GLY A 299 -9.62 13.43 6.58
C GLY A 299 -8.56 13.37 5.48
N THR A 300 -7.31 13.50 5.89
CA THR A 300 -6.13 13.36 5.01
C THR A 300 -5.41 12.05 5.31
N ALA A 301 -5.24 11.23 4.28
CA ALA A 301 -4.43 10.01 4.35
C ALA A 301 -2.97 10.32 3.95
N VAL A 302 -2.05 10.25 4.90
CA VAL A 302 -0.59 10.29 4.65
C VAL A 302 -0.12 8.87 4.35
N VAL A 303 0.33 8.62 3.12
CA VAL A 303 0.74 7.30 2.65
C VAL A 303 2.27 7.23 2.58
N TYR A 304 2.88 6.19 3.15
CA TYR A 304 4.33 5.97 3.08
C TYR A 304 4.67 4.50 2.82
N GLY A 305 5.95 4.22 2.60
CA GLY A 305 6.43 2.88 2.27
C GLY A 305 6.59 2.71 0.76
N THR A 306 7.37 3.59 0.14
CA THR A 306 7.68 3.51 -1.29
C THR A 306 8.55 2.28 -1.59
N PRO A 307 8.33 1.59 -2.72
CA PRO A 307 7.49 1.99 -3.85
C PRO A 307 5.98 1.66 -3.74
N GLU A 308 5.56 0.78 -2.84
CA GLU A 308 4.16 0.34 -2.70
C GLU A 308 3.19 1.50 -2.41
N ALA A 309 3.69 2.52 -1.72
CA ALA A 309 2.97 3.75 -1.40
C ALA A 309 2.34 4.44 -2.62
N TYR A 310 2.95 4.34 -3.81
CA TYR A 310 2.39 4.96 -5.01
C TYR A 310 1.08 4.29 -5.44
N SER A 311 1.00 2.96 -5.36
CA SER A 311 -0.21 2.21 -5.71
C SER A 311 -1.30 2.38 -4.66
N LEU A 312 -0.94 2.46 -3.37
CA LEU A 312 -1.90 2.80 -2.32
C LEU A 312 -2.43 4.23 -2.48
N PHE A 313 -1.55 5.20 -2.77
CA PHE A 313 -1.95 6.58 -3.09
C PHE A 313 -2.96 6.62 -4.25
N PHE A 314 -2.66 5.97 -5.37
CA PHE A 314 -3.56 5.89 -6.52
C PHE A 314 -4.93 5.31 -6.13
N SER A 315 -4.94 4.21 -5.38
CA SER A 315 -6.16 3.52 -4.97
C SER A 315 -7.06 4.38 -4.08
N LEU A 316 -6.46 5.16 -3.17
CA LEU A 316 -7.20 6.12 -2.33
C LEU A 316 -7.81 7.25 -3.16
N ARG A 317 -7.03 7.80 -4.11
CA ARG A 317 -7.53 8.85 -5.03
C ARG A 317 -8.66 8.34 -5.91
N LEU A 318 -8.58 7.09 -6.38
CA LEU A 318 -9.64 6.44 -7.17
C LEU A 318 -10.95 6.32 -6.38
N MET A 319 -10.83 6.06 -5.07
CA MET A 319 -11.95 5.99 -4.14
C MET A 319 -12.37 7.36 -3.58
N GLY A 320 -11.81 8.46 -4.07
CA GLY A 320 -12.19 9.83 -3.69
C GLY A 320 -11.59 10.35 -2.39
N TYR A 321 -10.71 9.59 -1.73
CA TYR A 321 -10.04 10.04 -0.51
C TYR A 321 -8.97 11.10 -0.79
N ASN A 322 -8.82 12.04 0.14
CA ASN A 322 -7.71 12.97 0.12
C ASN A 322 -6.43 12.29 0.60
N ALA A 323 -5.54 11.94 -0.33
CA ALA A 323 -4.26 11.32 -0.04
C ALA A 323 -3.08 12.25 -0.33
N THR A 324 -2.02 12.13 0.49
CA THR A 324 -0.70 12.72 0.29
C THR A 324 0.37 11.64 0.46
N LEU A 325 1.56 11.85 -0.11
CA LEU A 325 2.62 10.85 -0.14
C LEU A 325 3.84 11.31 0.66
N LEU A 326 4.37 10.43 1.51
CA LEU A 326 5.71 10.53 2.07
C LEU A 326 6.64 9.62 1.27
N GLU A 327 7.48 10.23 0.44
CA GLU A 327 8.39 9.52 -0.46
C GLU A 327 9.70 9.13 0.24
N GLY A 328 10.19 7.92 -0.02
CA GLY A 328 11.46 7.42 0.51
C GLY A 328 11.37 6.94 1.96
N ASP A 329 12.53 6.83 2.61
CA ASP A 329 12.65 6.25 3.94
C ASP A 329 13.37 7.13 4.97
N TRP A 330 13.54 8.42 4.65
CA TRP A 330 14.14 9.41 5.54
C TRP A 330 13.41 9.51 6.88
N TRP A 331 12.12 9.16 6.93
CA TRP A 331 11.33 9.11 8.15
C TRP A 331 11.93 8.17 9.21
N LYS A 332 12.71 7.15 8.82
CA LYS A 332 13.38 6.23 9.76
C LYS A 332 14.40 6.93 10.66
N GLU A 333 14.96 8.05 10.20
CA GLU A 333 15.98 8.83 10.91
C GLU A 333 15.38 9.96 11.75
N THR A 334 14.06 9.93 11.98
CA THR A 334 13.31 11.00 12.63
C THR A 334 12.86 10.58 14.04
N ARG A 335 12.47 11.54 14.91
CA ARG A 335 12.04 11.23 16.29
C ARG A 335 10.72 10.46 16.41
N TRP A 336 9.99 10.31 15.30
CA TRP A 336 8.70 9.63 15.27
C TRP A 336 8.87 8.14 15.00
N ALA A 337 9.94 7.77 14.27
CA ALA A 337 10.23 6.40 13.91
C ALA A 337 10.20 5.48 15.14
N VAL A 338 9.35 4.47 15.05
CA VAL A 338 9.26 3.39 16.02
C VAL A 338 9.97 2.18 15.42
N SER A 339 11.02 1.69 16.09
CA SER A 339 11.68 0.43 15.77
C SER A 339 11.38 -0.62 16.84
N ASN A 340 10.92 -1.79 16.41
CA ASN A 340 10.73 -2.95 17.27
C ASN A 340 11.94 -3.91 17.23
N VAL A 341 12.89 -3.65 16.32
CA VAL A 341 14.15 -4.40 16.22
C VAL A 341 15.23 -3.62 16.94
N LYS A 342 15.94 -4.29 17.86
CA LYS A 342 17.07 -3.73 18.62
C LYS A 342 18.36 -3.78 17.84
#